data_AF-A0A4R8Q184-F1
#
_entry.id   AF-A0A4R8Q184-F1
#
_cell.length_a   1.000
_cell.length_b   1.000
_cell.length_c   1.000
_cell.angle_alpha   90.00
_cell.angle_beta   90.00
_cell.angle_gamma   90.00
#
_symmetry.space_group_name_H-M   'P 1'
#
loop_
_entity.id
_entity.type
_entity.pdbx_description
1 polymer ?
#
loop_
_entity_poly.entity_id
_entity_poly.type
_entity_poly.pdbx_seq_one_letter_code
_entity_poly.pdbx_strand_id
1 'polypeptide(L)'
;MSFLTIKQVGLLAMPLLAPAVSALALSSWTHEGCHHEPLSHVRALKDKSTSSSGMCAGTCANFCAGYKYFGLEYGSECWCGNELTGGTFKVADNECNMPCSGGSGGAETCGAGDRLDIYVDNTWQAASSPAEAGTYKHMGCHTEGESGRALNRIGFASDTNTPESCALACAAQPEHYNYAGVEWGKECFCAETIRGGDWAPASECGKPCSGNRKQLCGEGGRLNIYAAVLPSVAAVPRYTHQGCKVDAQHYRLLEFGPRTAADDMTASKCASFCSAFDYFGVEFGRECFCSDAPTSDLAQVAAPEADCSFPCAGDGLALCGAKSRVNVYKKKAVVNPATVAGRWTYLECGVDVVGSRALGQAVFHDAAMDLELCAQKCEDFAYFGVEFGKKCFCGNTYTGTTAPASDCSKRCVGNDDQLCGAPDRISVYQKTPPA
;
A
#
# COMPACT_ATOMS: atom_id res chain seq x y z
N MET A 1 88.43 -5.23 14.67
CA MET A 1 88.62 -4.57 15.99
C MET A 1 88.32 -3.09 15.83
N SER A 2 87.22 -2.64 16.42
CA SER A 2 87.05 -1.34 17.11
C SER A 2 85.57 -0.97 17.15
N PHE A 3 85.02 -1.06 18.36
CA PHE A 3 83.75 -0.49 18.78
C PHE A 3 83.86 1.04 18.82
N LEU A 4 82.77 1.79 18.55
CA LEU A 4 82.22 2.77 19.51
C LEU A 4 80.90 3.44 19.06
N THR A 5 79.91 3.29 19.94
CA THR A 5 78.86 4.24 20.39
C THR A 5 77.80 4.83 19.44
N ILE A 6 76.56 4.40 19.69
CA ILE A 6 75.30 5.07 19.39
C ILE A 6 75.15 6.30 20.31
N LYS A 7 74.89 7.49 19.73
CA LYS A 7 74.34 8.66 20.45
C LYS A 7 73.03 9.09 19.83
N GLN A 8 72.07 9.33 20.72
CA GLN A 8 70.72 9.88 20.54
C GLN A 8 70.62 10.99 19.49
N VAL A 9 69.61 10.90 18.61
CA VAL A 9 68.99 12.06 17.96
C VAL A 9 67.51 12.02 18.33
N GLY A 10 67.05 13.11 18.96
CA GLY A 10 65.76 13.20 19.63
C GLY A 10 64.57 13.16 18.69
N LEU A 11 63.48 12.58 19.20
CA LEU A 11 62.12 12.79 18.71
C LEU A 11 61.78 14.27 18.88
N LEU A 12 61.66 15.00 17.76
CA LEU A 12 60.97 16.27 17.72
C LEU A 12 59.47 15.99 17.88
N ALA A 13 58.90 16.46 18.99
CA ALA A 13 57.47 16.44 19.23
C ALA A 13 56.74 17.26 18.15
N MET A 14 55.83 16.61 17.40
CA MET A 14 54.86 17.28 16.55
C MET A 14 53.83 18.01 17.44
N PRO A 15 53.50 19.29 17.17
CA PRO A 15 52.50 20.01 17.94
C PRO A 15 51.07 19.50 17.63
N LEU A 16 50.21 19.60 18.66
CA LEU A 16 48.83 19.12 18.73
C LEU A 16 47.93 19.58 17.55
N LEU A 17 47.30 18.61 16.87
CA LEU A 17 46.11 18.81 16.02
C LEU A 17 44.77 18.75 16.79
N ALA A 18 44.78 18.47 18.10
CA ALA A 18 43.59 18.19 18.90
C ALA A 18 42.50 19.30 18.96
N PRO A 19 42.82 20.60 19.12
CA PRO A 19 41.77 21.61 19.32
C PRO A 19 40.93 21.89 18.06
N ALA A 20 41.44 21.64 16.86
CA ALA A 20 40.71 21.85 15.62
C ALA A 20 39.65 20.77 15.36
N VAL A 21 39.91 19.52 15.77
CA VAL A 21 39.00 18.38 15.56
C VAL A 21 37.77 18.46 16.47
N SER A 22 37.93 18.92 17.71
CA SER A 22 36.80 19.14 18.64
C SER A 22 35.86 20.27 18.21
N ALA A 23 36.40 21.35 17.64
CA ALA A 23 35.60 22.47 17.13
C ALA A 23 34.76 22.08 15.88
N LEU A 24 35.28 21.19 15.04
CA LEU A 24 34.57 20.64 13.88
C LEU A 24 33.44 19.68 14.28
N ALA A 25 33.62 18.90 15.35
CA ALA A 25 32.61 17.94 15.83
C ALA A 25 31.37 18.59 16.46
N LEU A 26 31.52 19.82 16.99
CA LEU A 26 30.45 20.55 17.68
C LEU A 26 29.73 21.58 16.78
N SER A 27 30.04 21.68 15.49
CA SER A 27 29.53 22.78 14.64
C SER A 27 28.00 22.82 14.48
N SER A 28 27.30 21.71 14.71
CA SER A 28 25.83 21.62 14.70
C SER A 28 25.20 21.57 16.10
N TRP A 29 26.03 21.43 17.14
CA TRP A 29 25.59 21.23 18.52
C TRP A 29 25.62 22.55 19.29
N THR A 30 24.60 22.80 20.10
CA THR A 30 24.56 23.92 21.04
C THR A 30 24.45 23.38 22.44
N HIS A 31 25.26 23.94 23.35
CA HIS A 31 25.15 23.69 24.77
C HIS A 31 23.79 24.19 25.26
N GLU A 32 22.95 23.27 25.72
CA GLU A 32 21.60 23.56 26.16
C GLU A 32 21.58 23.94 27.65
N GLY A 33 22.42 23.28 28.46
CA GLY A 33 22.71 23.65 29.85
C GLY A 33 22.93 22.45 30.77
N CYS A 34 23.16 22.74 32.06
CA CYS A 34 23.26 21.69 33.08
C CYS A 34 21.89 21.23 33.58
N HIS A 35 21.62 19.92 33.55
CA HIS A 35 20.34 19.32 33.90
C HIS A 35 20.48 18.30 35.02
N HIS A 36 19.47 18.18 35.88
CA HIS A 36 19.40 17.13 36.88
C HIS A 36 18.86 15.84 36.26
N GLU A 37 19.48 14.69 36.55
CA GLU A 37 18.92 13.37 36.23
C GLU A 37 17.55 13.18 36.91
N PRO A 38 16.57 12.47 36.33
CA PRO A 38 15.29 12.21 36.99
C PRO A 38 15.43 11.61 38.40
N LEU A 39 14.73 12.19 39.39
CA LEU A 39 14.75 11.74 40.80
C LEU A 39 14.25 10.30 41.01
N SER A 40 13.58 9.72 40.00
CA SER A 40 13.12 8.33 39.98
C SER A 40 14.21 7.32 39.62
N HIS A 41 15.49 7.73 39.56
CA HIS A 41 16.65 6.89 39.22
C HIS A 41 16.57 6.27 37.81
N VAL A 42 15.84 6.92 36.91
CA VAL A 42 15.82 6.60 35.48
C VAL A 42 16.72 7.59 34.75
N ARG A 43 17.41 7.15 33.68
CA ARG A 43 18.28 8.03 32.90
C ARG A 43 17.50 9.12 32.15
N ALA A 44 18.04 10.33 32.10
CA ALA A 44 17.50 11.43 31.30
C ALA A 44 17.49 11.05 29.80
N LEU A 45 18.63 10.55 29.30
CA LEU A 45 18.82 10.04 27.94
C LEU A 45 19.06 8.52 27.97
N LYS A 46 18.28 7.75 27.22
CA LYS A 46 18.21 6.28 27.36
C LYS A 46 18.65 5.49 26.14
N ASP A 47 18.85 6.14 25.01
CA ASP A 47 18.87 5.42 23.73
C ASP A 47 20.22 4.77 23.42
N LYS A 48 21.31 5.38 23.87
CA LYS A 48 22.69 4.89 23.64
C LYS A 48 23.62 5.52 24.66
N SER A 49 24.59 4.76 25.17
CA SER A 49 25.61 5.32 26.07
C SER A 49 26.94 4.60 25.98
N THR A 50 27.98 5.27 26.46
CA THR A 50 29.34 4.73 26.61
C THR A 50 30.07 5.50 27.71
N SER A 51 31.16 4.94 28.22
CA SER A 51 32.13 5.67 29.04
C SER A 51 33.53 5.59 28.45
N SER A 52 34.37 6.58 28.72
CA SER A 52 35.76 6.62 28.23
C SER A 52 36.65 7.42 29.16
N SER A 53 37.92 7.03 29.27
CA SER A 53 38.96 7.84 29.92
C SER A 53 39.40 9.04 29.05
N GLY A 54 38.90 9.13 27.82
CA GLY A 54 39.13 10.22 26.88
C GLY A 54 37.86 11.04 26.57
N MET A 55 36.91 11.10 27.50
CA MET A 55 35.60 11.73 27.25
C MET A 55 35.70 13.25 27.33
N CYS A 56 35.06 13.92 26.37
CA CYS A 56 34.81 15.35 26.25
C CYS A 56 33.56 15.53 25.36
N ALA A 57 32.98 16.73 25.26
CA ALA A 57 31.81 17.00 24.43
C ALA A 57 32.05 16.64 22.97
N GLY A 58 33.23 16.93 22.40
CA GLY A 58 33.55 16.52 21.02
C GLY A 58 33.53 14.99 20.81
N THR A 59 34.03 14.22 21.78
CA THR A 59 34.00 12.75 21.74
C THR A 59 32.57 12.23 21.83
N CYS A 60 31.77 12.81 22.75
CA CYS A 60 30.38 12.41 22.95
C CYS A 60 29.49 12.82 21.77
N ALA A 61 29.67 14.02 21.21
CA ALA A 61 29.01 14.50 20.00
C ALA A 61 29.22 13.54 18.82
N ASN A 62 30.45 13.10 18.60
CA ASN A 62 30.76 12.11 17.56
C ASN A 62 30.09 10.76 17.84
N PHE A 63 30.08 10.30 19.10
CA PHE A 63 29.42 9.04 19.47
C PHE A 63 27.89 9.10 19.32
N CYS A 64 27.30 10.27 19.59
CA CYS A 64 25.87 10.53 19.54
C CYS A 64 25.42 11.15 18.21
N ALA A 65 26.24 11.12 17.15
CA ALA A 65 25.84 11.61 15.83
C ALA A 65 24.53 10.92 15.38
N GLY A 66 23.54 11.74 14.98
CA GLY A 66 22.20 11.26 14.59
C GLY A 66 21.18 11.15 15.74
N TYR A 67 21.54 11.56 16.96
CA TYR A 67 20.60 11.80 18.06
C TYR A 67 20.32 13.30 18.21
N LYS A 68 19.18 13.64 18.80
CA LYS A 68 18.82 15.04 19.08
C LYS A 68 19.66 15.64 20.20
N TYR A 69 19.91 14.83 21.22
CA TYR A 69 20.64 15.22 22.41
C TYR A 69 21.82 14.29 22.62
N PHE A 70 22.90 14.88 23.14
CA PHE A 70 23.83 14.14 23.96
C PHE A 70 23.99 14.80 25.32
N GLY A 71 24.40 14.02 26.30
CA GLY A 71 24.65 14.45 27.66
C GLY A 71 25.94 13.86 28.20
N LEU A 72 26.70 14.65 28.93
CA LEU A 72 27.92 14.23 29.62
C LEU A 72 27.65 14.13 31.12
N GLU A 73 28.04 13.02 31.73
CA GLU A 73 27.88 12.82 33.17
C GLU A 73 29.17 12.25 33.79
N TYR A 74 29.39 12.58 35.07
CA TYR A 74 30.44 11.99 35.90
C TYR A 74 31.84 12.02 35.25
N GLY A 75 32.13 13.08 34.50
CA GLY A 75 33.43 13.33 33.87
C GLY A 75 33.78 12.40 32.69
N SER A 76 33.12 11.25 32.56
CA SER A 76 33.57 10.16 31.68
C SER A 76 32.45 9.46 30.91
N GLU A 77 31.19 9.71 31.26
CA GLU A 77 30.04 9.07 30.65
C GLU A 77 29.45 9.97 29.55
N CYS A 78 28.94 9.31 28.50
CA CYS A 78 28.26 9.93 27.39
C CYS A 78 26.95 9.21 27.14
N TRP A 79 25.87 9.99 27.04
CA TRP A 79 24.51 9.51 26.87
C TRP A 79 23.89 10.19 25.66
N CYS A 80 23.17 9.43 24.83
CA CYS A 80 22.48 9.94 23.64
C CYS A 80 20.98 9.69 23.78
N GLY A 81 20.18 10.60 23.23
CA GLY A 81 18.75 10.35 23.09
C GLY A 81 18.05 11.37 22.21
N ASN A 82 16.86 11.00 21.74
CA ASN A 82 16.01 11.92 20.98
C ASN A 82 15.00 12.67 21.86
N GLU A 83 14.82 12.22 23.10
CA GLU A 83 13.89 12.78 24.07
C GLU A 83 14.53 12.84 25.45
N LEU A 84 14.16 13.85 26.25
CA LEU A 84 14.52 13.94 27.65
C LEU A 84 13.41 13.29 28.49
N THR A 85 13.78 12.32 29.32
CA THR A 85 12.81 11.65 30.20
C THR A 85 12.18 12.65 31.17
N GLY A 86 10.86 12.51 31.41
CA GLY A 86 10.12 13.32 32.37
C GLY A 86 10.75 13.29 33.77
N GLY A 87 10.84 14.46 34.40
CA GLY A 87 11.57 14.66 35.66
C GLY A 87 13.00 15.16 35.51
N THR A 88 13.52 15.24 34.27
CA THR A 88 14.73 16.02 33.95
C THR A 88 14.40 17.50 33.97
N PHE A 89 15.20 18.33 34.64
CA PHE A 89 15.02 19.79 34.67
C PHE A 89 16.36 20.51 34.73
N LYS A 90 16.39 21.73 34.21
CA LYS A 90 17.57 22.58 34.18
C LYS A 90 17.94 23.06 35.59
N VAL A 91 19.22 23.04 35.91
CA VAL A 91 19.81 23.55 37.16
C VAL A 91 20.85 24.63 36.85
N ALA A 92 21.56 25.14 37.86
CA ALA A 92 22.60 26.12 37.61
C ALA A 92 23.77 25.48 36.85
N ASP A 93 24.29 26.14 35.81
CA ASP A 93 25.33 25.57 34.95
C ASP A 93 26.62 25.18 35.73
N ASN A 94 26.90 25.86 36.84
CA ASN A 94 28.04 25.56 37.71
C ASN A 94 27.87 24.28 38.56
N GLU A 95 26.72 23.61 38.51
CA GLU A 95 26.53 22.28 39.10
C GLU A 95 27.14 21.18 38.21
N CYS A 96 27.26 21.41 36.90
CA CYS A 96 28.00 20.56 35.97
C CYS A 96 29.47 20.97 35.97
N ASN A 97 30.17 20.70 37.08
CA ASN A 97 31.52 21.19 37.35
C ASN A 97 32.61 20.10 37.37
N MET A 98 32.27 18.86 37.05
CA MET A 98 33.25 17.77 37.01
C MET A 98 34.10 17.89 35.75
N PRO A 99 35.44 17.93 35.85
CA PRO A 99 36.31 17.97 34.68
C PRO A 99 36.12 16.74 33.79
N CYS A 100 36.15 16.96 32.48
CA CYS A 100 36.16 15.88 31.49
C CYS A 100 37.42 14.99 31.59
N SER A 101 37.24 13.68 31.49
CA SER A 101 38.32 12.68 31.62
C SER A 101 39.36 12.76 30.51
N GLY A 102 38.96 13.18 29.30
CA GLY A 102 39.83 13.36 28.14
C GLY A 102 40.54 14.71 28.04
N GLY A 103 40.23 15.65 28.94
CA GLY A 103 40.79 17.00 28.90
C GLY A 103 42.22 17.06 29.44
N SER A 104 43.14 17.61 28.64
CA SER A 104 44.48 18.01 29.12
C SER A 104 44.40 19.38 29.81
N GLY A 105 43.74 19.50 30.96
CA GLY A 105 43.79 20.72 31.79
C GLY A 105 42.48 21.29 32.34
N GLY A 106 41.37 20.54 32.38
CA GLY A 106 40.18 20.89 33.18
C GLY A 106 39.39 22.13 32.73
N ALA A 107 39.59 22.61 31.50
CA ALA A 107 38.85 23.76 30.97
C ALA A 107 37.41 23.43 30.54
N GLU A 108 37.13 22.15 30.27
CA GLU A 108 35.81 21.64 29.88
C GLU A 108 35.25 20.77 31.01
N THR A 109 33.96 20.95 31.31
CA THR A 109 33.24 20.17 32.30
C THR A 109 32.31 19.18 31.62
N CYS A 110 32.10 18.02 32.27
CA CYS A 110 31.38 16.87 31.73
C CYS A 110 30.38 16.39 32.79
N GLY A 111 29.44 17.26 33.14
CA GLY A 111 28.42 16.99 34.15
C GLY A 111 28.96 16.97 35.58
N ALA A 112 28.30 16.22 36.45
CA ALA A 112 28.70 15.83 37.80
C ALA A 112 27.82 14.65 38.26
N GLY A 113 27.80 14.28 39.55
CA GLY A 113 26.87 13.26 40.05
C GLY A 113 25.42 13.74 39.94
N ASP A 114 24.56 12.97 39.28
CA ASP A 114 23.16 13.31 38.96
C ASP A 114 23.02 14.64 38.20
N ARG A 115 24.07 15.05 37.48
CA ARG A 115 24.13 16.30 36.70
C ARG A 115 24.62 15.98 35.29
N LEU A 116 23.72 16.10 34.34
CA LEU A 116 23.96 15.85 32.93
C LEU A 116 24.18 17.19 32.21
N ASP A 117 25.35 17.36 31.60
CA ASP A 117 25.63 18.52 30.77
C ASP A 117 25.10 18.27 29.35
N ILE A 118 24.00 18.93 28.98
CA ILE A 118 23.21 18.60 27.78
C ILE A 118 23.57 19.50 26.60
N TYR A 119 23.68 18.87 25.44
CA TYR A 119 23.87 19.51 24.15
C TYR A 119 22.77 19.07 23.19
N VAL A 120 22.30 19.99 22.37
CA VAL A 120 21.25 19.76 21.37
C VAL A 120 21.79 19.97 19.96
N ASP A 121 21.48 19.06 19.04
CA ASP A 121 21.74 19.22 17.61
C ASP A 121 20.63 20.08 16.99
N ASN A 122 20.95 21.32 16.64
CA ASN A 122 19.98 22.26 16.03
C ASN A 122 19.59 21.88 14.61
N THR A 123 20.28 20.91 13.99
CA THR A 123 19.97 20.38 12.66
C THR A 123 19.18 19.08 12.71
N TRP A 124 18.90 18.57 13.92
CA TRP A 124 18.17 17.33 14.10
C TRP A 124 16.74 17.45 13.59
N GLN A 125 16.29 16.40 12.91
CA GLN A 125 14.92 16.22 12.47
C GLN A 125 14.43 14.88 13.00
N ALA A 126 13.16 14.84 13.40
CA ALA A 126 12.52 13.59 13.79
C ALA A 126 12.57 12.59 12.63
N ALA A 127 12.84 11.33 12.98
CA ALA A 127 12.85 10.28 11.99
C ALA A 127 11.46 10.16 11.35
N SER A 128 11.42 9.92 10.05
CA SER A 128 10.17 9.75 9.31
C SER A 128 10.27 8.59 8.33
N SER A 129 9.13 8.01 7.98
CA SER A 129 9.08 7.05 6.87
C SER A 129 9.17 7.85 5.57
N PRO A 130 10.21 7.64 4.73
CA PRO A 130 10.31 8.34 3.46
C PRO A 130 9.08 8.03 2.59
N ALA A 131 8.57 9.02 1.85
CA ALA A 131 7.43 8.81 0.96
C ALA A 131 7.73 7.80 -0.17
N GLU A 132 9.00 7.75 -0.58
CA GLU A 132 9.51 6.85 -1.62
C GLU A 132 10.79 6.17 -1.14
N ALA A 133 10.92 4.88 -1.44
CA ALA A 133 12.09 4.06 -1.19
C ALA A 133 12.54 3.45 -2.52
N GLY A 134 13.42 4.16 -3.25
CA GLY A 134 13.71 3.82 -4.65
C GLY A 134 12.46 3.98 -5.51
N THR A 135 12.05 2.92 -6.21
CA THR A 135 10.81 2.92 -7.02
C THR A 135 9.55 2.58 -6.22
N TYR A 136 9.68 2.24 -4.94
CA TYR A 136 8.55 1.84 -4.10
C TYR A 136 7.99 3.05 -3.36
N LYS A 137 6.68 3.04 -3.12
CA LYS A 137 5.95 4.12 -2.45
C LYS A 137 5.46 3.66 -1.08
N HIS A 138 5.64 4.48 -0.06
CA HIS A 138 5.20 4.18 1.30
C HIS A 138 3.67 4.12 1.37
N MET A 139 3.15 3.05 1.94
CA MET A 139 1.72 2.83 2.14
C MET A 139 1.26 3.10 3.56
N GLY A 140 2.11 2.82 4.55
CA GLY A 140 1.77 3.01 5.95
C GLY A 140 2.38 1.97 6.87
N CYS A 141 1.96 2.05 8.14
CA CYS A 141 2.30 1.07 9.17
C CYS A 141 1.30 -0.09 9.14
N HIS A 142 1.78 -1.32 9.10
CA HIS A 142 0.96 -2.52 9.00
C HIS A 142 1.34 -3.52 10.09
N THR A 143 0.36 -4.20 10.69
CA THR A 143 0.65 -5.26 11.66
C THR A 143 1.05 -6.55 10.96
N GLU A 144 1.76 -7.43 11.66
CA GLU A 144 1.85 -8.82 11.24
C GLU A 144 0.47 -9.49 11.21
N GLY A 145 0.35 -10.62 10.50
CA GLY A 145 -0.87 -11.41 10.44
C GLY A 145 -1.05 -12.29 11.69
N GLU A 146 -2.29 -12.66 12.01
CA GLU A 146 -2.61 -13.50 13.18
C GLU A 146 -1.96 -14.89 13.15
N SER A 147 -1.67 -15.41 11.95
CA SER A 147 -1.11 -16.76 11.74
C SER A 147 0.27 -16.76 11.06
N GLY A 148 0.94 -15.61 11.00
CA GLY A 148 2.29 -15.53 10.43
C GLY A 148 2.65 -14.16 9.89
N ARG A 149 3.63 -14.15 8.99
CA ARG A 149 4.20 -12.93 8.45
C ARG A 149 3.28 -12.27 7.41
N ALA A 150 3.04 -10.98 7.53
CA ALA A 150 2.30 -10.18 6.55
C ALA A 150 3.05 -10.16 5.20
N LEU A 151 4.38 -10.02 5.24
CA LEU A 151 5.27 -10.25 4.10
C LEU A 151 6.07 -11.52 4.34
N ASN A 152 5.82 -12.57 3.55
CA ASN A 152 6.21 -13.94 3.87
C ASN A 152 7.59 -14.36 3.36
N ARG A 153 8.36 -13.47 2.73
CA ARG A 153 9.74 -13.75 2.31
C ARG A 153 10.68 -12.80 3.03
N ILE A 154 11.69 -13.34 3.70
CA ILE A 154 12.76 -12.53 4.29
C ILE A 154 13.66 -12.06 3.14
N GLY A 155 13.83 -10.75 3.02
CA GLY A 155 14.86 -10.16 2.16
C GLY A 155 16.23 -10.32 2.82
N PHE A 156 16.40 -9.74 4.02
CA PHE A 156 17.61 -9.86 4.84
C PHE A 156 17.40 -9.28 6.25
N ALA A 157 18.37 -9.48 7.14
CA ALA A 157 18.56 -8.66 8.35
C ALA A 157 19.97 -8.08 8.34
N SER A 158 20.12 -6.76 8.53
CA SER A 158 21.39 -6.05 8.43
C SER A 158 21.45 -4.84 9.36
N ASP A 159 22.62 -4.57 9.93
CA ASP A 159 22.91 -3.35 10.71
C ASP A 159 23.00 -2.09 9.85
N THR A 160 22.89 -2.22 8.53
CA THR A 160 22.84 -1.10 7.57
C THR A 160 21.50 -1.02 6.83
N ASN A 161 20.42 -1.59 7.39
CA ASN A 161 19.11 -1.60 6.74
C ASN A 161 18.51 -0.19 6.65
N THR A 162 17.87 0.09 5.52
CA THR A 162 17.10 1.30 5.19
C THR A 162 15.91 0.90 4.32
N PRO A 163 14.83 1.71 4.27
CA PRO A 163 13.72 1.46 3.34
C PRO A 163 14.20 1.31 1.89
N GLU A 164 15.14 2.16 1.44
CA GLU A 164 15.69 2.12 0.09
C GLU A 164 16.45 0.83 -0.18
N SER A 165 17.32 0.40 0.74
CA SER A 165 18.05 -0.87 0.60
C SER A 165 17.12 -2.09 0.59
N CYS A 166 16.03 -2.04 1.36
CA CYS A 166 15.06 -3.12 1.41
C CYS A 166 14.24 -3.19 0.13
N ALA A 167 13.69 -2.05 -0.32
CA ALA A 167 12.94 -1.95 -1.57
C ALA A 167 13.79 -2.40 -2.78
N LEU A 168 15.07 -1.96 -2.84
CA LEU A 168 16.00 -2.39 -3.88
C LEU A 168 16.21 -3.91 -3.86
N ALA A 169 16.39 -4.51 -2.68
CA ALA A 169 16.59 -5.95 -2.55
C ALA A 169 15.35 -6.75 -2.97
N CYS A 170 14.14 -6.28 -2.65
CA CYS A 170 12.89 -6.90 -3.08
C CYS A 170 12.66 -6.77 -4.59
N ALA A 171 12.99 -5.63 -5.18
CA ALA A 171 12.90 -5.39 -6.63
C ALA A 171 13.86 -6.28 -7.44
N ALA A 172 15.03 -6.58 -6.88
CA ALA A 172 16.09 -7.37 -7.50
C ALA A 172 15.84 -8.89 -7.45
N GLN A 173 14.81 -9.36 -6.72
CA GLN A 173 14.47 -10.77 -6.70
C GLN A 173 13.92 -11.21 -8.08
N PRO A 174 14.15 -12.48 -8.50
CA PRO A 174 13.62 -12.99 -9.76
C PRO A 174 12.09 -12.89 -9.88
N GLU A 175 11.38 -13.00 -8.76
CA GLU A 175 9.93 -12.89 -8.69
C GLU A 175 9.42 -11.43 -8.77
N HIS A 176 10.31 -10.44 -8.65
CA HIS A 176 9.99 -9.00 -8.66
C HIS A 176 8.85 -8.64 -7.70
N TYR A 177 9.11 -8.73 -6.39
CA TYR A 177 8.07 -8.58 -5.36
C TYR A 177 7.40 -7.21 -5.35
N ASN A 178 6.06 -7.19 -5.38
CA ASN A 178 5.28 -5.94 -5.34
C ASN A 178 5.47 -5.14 -4.04
N TYR A 179 5.81 -5.81 -2.93
CA TYR A 179 5.90 -5.20 -1.61
C TYR A 179 7.26 -5.41 -0.96
N ALA A 180 7.70 -4.36 -0.28
CA ALA A 180 8.82 -4.36 0.65
C ALA A 180 8.35 -3.85 2.01
N GLY A 181 8.86 -4.43 3.09
CA GLY A 181 8.51 -4.05 4.45
C GLY A 181 9.75 -4.06 5.32
N VAL A 182 9.92 -3.00 6.10
CA VAL A 182 11.00 -2.88 7.08
C VAL A 182 10.44 -3.04 8.49
N GLU A 183 11.09 -3.87 9.29
CA GLU A 183 10.71 -4.17 10.67
C GLU A 183 11.94 -4.12 11.59
N TRP A 184 11.68 -3.81 12.87
CA TRP A 184 12.65 -3.89 13.94
C TRP A 184 13.97 -3.14 13.67
N GLY A 185 13.95 -2.10 12.82
CA GLY A 185 15.11 -1.29 12.44
C GLY A 185 16.14 -1.98 11.53
N LYS A 186 16.18 -3.32 11.47
CA LYS A 186 17.25 -4.07 10.79
C LYS A 186 16.74 -5.12 9.81
N GLU A 187 15.44 -5.41 9.83
CA GLU A 187 14.88 -6.52 9.08
C GLU A 187 14.16 -6.00 7.85
N CYS A 188 14.30 -6.74 6.75
CA CYS A 188 13.68 -6.48 5.46
C CYS A 188 12.89 -7.71 5.03
N PHE A 189 11.65 -7.49 4.62
CA PHE A 189 10.72 -8.51 4.14
C PHE A 189 10.16 -8.10 2.78
N CYS A 190 9.88 -9.09 1.95
CA CYS A 190 9.33 -8.94 0.62
C CYS A 190 8.10 -9.84 0.45
N ALA A 191 7.17 -9.46 -0.41
CA ALA A 191 6.11 -10.37 -0.88
C ALA A 191 5.46 -9.86 -2.18
N GLU A 192 4.77 -10.76 -2.88
CA GLU A 192 3.91 -10.41 -4.01
C GLU A 192 2.59 -9.76 -3.55
N THR A 193 2.12 -10.09 -2.34
CA THR A 193 0.91 -9.56 -1.71
C THR A 193 1.08 -9.45 -0.20
N ILE A 194 0.27 -8.61 0.45
CA ILE A 194 0.21 -8.48 1.91
C ILE A 194 -0.78 -9.53 2.46
N ARG A 195 -0.31 -10.41 3.35
CA ARG A 195 -1.09 -11.54 3.88
C ARG A 195 -1.59 -11.26 5.29
N GLY A 196 -2.84 -10.82 5.40
CA GLY A 196 -3.46 -10.51 6.69
C GLY A 196 -2.81 -9.32 7.39
N GLY A 197 -3.12 -9.16 8.68
CA GLY A 197 -2.77 -7.96 9.46
C GLY A 197 -3.72 -6.79 9.16
N ASP A 198 -3.63 -5.74 9.97
CA ASP A 198 -4.41 -4.51 9.84
C ASP A 198 -3.47 -3.30 9.66
N TRP A 199 -3.94 -2.25 8.96
CA TRP A 199 -3.25 -0.96 8.97
C TRP A 199 -3.28 -0.37 10.38
N ALA A 200 -2.14 0.11 10.85
CA ALA A 200 -1.93 0.64 12.19
C ALA A 200 -1.56 2.14 12.15
N PRO A 201 -1.74 2.87 13.26
CA PRO A 201 -1.22 4.23 13.40
C PRO A 201 0.26 4.31 13.07
N ALA A 202 0.68 5.34 12.33
CA ALA A 202 2.08 5.53 11.94
C ALA A 202 3.04 5.57 13.15
N SER A 203 2.57 6.03 14.31
CA SER A 203 3.32 6.05 15.57
C SER A 203 3.70 4.65 16.08
N GLU A 204 3.00 3.60 15.66
CA GLU A 204 3.33 2.21 16.01
C GLU A 204 4.48 1.64 15.17
N CYS A 205 4.94 2.34 14.13
CA CYS A 205 6.10 1.99 13.32
C CYS A 205 7.24 2.99 13.54
N GLY A 206 7.58 3.24 14.81
CA GLY A 206 8.47 4.33 15.23
C GLY A 206 9.95 3.98 15.37
N LYS A 207 10.39 2.75 15.06
CA LYS A 207 11.78 2.35 15.30
C LYS A 207 12.72 2.93 14.24
N PRO A 208 13.78 3.67 14.63
CA PRO A 208 14.77 4.14 13.67
C PRO A 208 15.48 3.00 12.94
N CYS A 209 15.75 3.20 11.65
CA CYS A 209 16.52 2.27 10.84
C CYS A 209 17.98 2.18 11.31
N SER A 210 18.55 0.98 11.23
CA SER A 210 19.93 0.69 11.61
C SER A 210 20.94 1.36 10.67
N GLY A 211 20.65 1.41 9.36
CA GLY A 211 21.49 2.07 8.36
C GLY A 211 21.30 3.59 8.26
N ASN A 212 20.15 4.11 8.71
CA ASN A 212 19.88 5.55 8.71
C ASN A 212 18.86 5.93 9.80
N ARG A 213 19.34 6.46 10.92
CA ARG A 213 18.49 6.81 12.07
C ARG A 213 17.48 7.94 11.80
N LYS A 214 17.57 8.64 10.67
CA LYS A 214 16.58 9.64 10.24
C LYS A 214 15.36 9.02 9.54
N GLN A 215 15.38 7.71 9.31
CA GLN A 215 14.30 6.96 8.69
C GLN A 215 13.67 5.97 9.69
N LEU A 216 12.40 5.67 9.49
CA LEU A 216 11.66 4.69 10.29
C LEU A 216 11.59 3.33 9.59
N CYS A 217 11.82 2.27 10.37
CA CYS A 217 11.90 0.88 9.94
C CYS A 217 11.06 -0.04 10.84
N GLY A 218 9.77 0.28 10.94
CA GLY A 218 8.76 -0.52 11.61
C GLY A 218 8.84 -0.45 13.13
N GLU A 219 8.39 -1.52 13.77
CA GLU A 219 8.63 -1.84 15.17
C GLU A 219 8.41 -3.35 15.40
N GLY A 220 8.46 -3.85 16.65
CA GLY A 220 8.18 -5.26 16.92
C GLY A 220 6.75 -5.66 16.52
N GLY A 221 6.59 -6.49 15.49
CA GLY A 221 5.30 -6.90 14.93
C GLY A 221 4.60 -5.80 14.11
N ARG A 222 5.35 -4.82 13.61
CA ARG A 222 4.87 -3.65 12.87
C ARG A 222 5.80 -3.31 11.71
N LEU A 223 5.31 -3.29 10.48
CA LEU A 223 6.11 -2.98 9.31
C LEU A 223 5.74 -1.61 8.74
N ASN A 224 6.74 -0.80 8.36
CA ASN A 224 6.48 0.20 7.32
C ASN A 224 6.47 -0.49 5.97
N ILE A 225 5.31 -0.49 5.29
CA ILE A 225 5.11 -1.13 4.00
C ILE A 225 5.34 -0.13 2.86
N TYR A 226 6.02 -0.60 1.83
CA TYR A 226 6.27 0.09 0.58
C TYR A 226 5.83 -0.80 -0.58
N ALA A 227 5.23 -0.21 -1.62
CA ALA A 227 4.78 -0.94 -2.80
C ALA A 227 5.41 -0.41 -4.08
N ALA A 228 5.83 -1.30 -4.97
CA ALA A 228 6.33 -0.97 -6.30
C ALA A 228 5.25 -0.25 -7.15
N VAL A 229 4.01 -0.72 -7.03
CA VAL A 229 2.81 -0.11 -7.61
C VAL A 229 1.77 -0.02 -6.52
N LEU A 230 1.22 1.18 -6.29
CA LEU A 230 0.15 1.35 -5.32
C LEU A 230 -1.10 0.60 -5.78
N PRO A 231 -1.71 -0.22 -4.91
CA PRO A 231 -2.95 -0.90 -5.24
C PRO A 231 -4.08 0.08 -5.54
N SER A 232 -4.94 -0.30 -6.48
CA SER A 232 -6.08 0.52 -6.91
C SER A 232 -7.35 -0.30 -7.08
N VAL A 233 -8.50 0.35 -7.16
CA VAL A 233 -9.76 -0.33 -7.48
C VAL A 233 -9.64 -1.03 -8.84
N ALA A 234 -10.01 -2.31 -8.88
CA ALA A 234 -9.91 -3.10 -10.10
C ALA A 234 -10.95 -2.68 -11.15
N ALA A 235 -10.52 -2.52 -12.40
CA ALA A 235 -11.44 -2.50 -13.52
C ALA A 235 -11.92 -3.92 -13.81
N VAL A 236 -13.18 -4.22 -13.47
CA VAL A 236 -13.77 -5.53 -13.72
C VAL A 236 -14.71 -5.44 -14.92
N PRO A 237 -14.43 -6.16 -16.02
CA PRO A 237 -15.32 -6.20 -17.19
C PRO A 237 -16.75 -6.55 -16.77
N ARG A 238 -17.75 -5.92 -17.42
CA ARG A 238 -19.19 -6.07 -17.14
C ARG A 238 -19.70 -5.55 -15.80
N TYR A 239 -18.84 -4.98 -14.96
CA TYR A 239 -19.25 -4.40 -13.69
C TYR A 239 -18.83 -2.93 -13.60
N THR A 240 -19.59 -2.16 -12.83
CA THR A 240 -19.30 -0.79 -12.46
C THR A 240 -19.06 -0.77 -10.96
N HIS A 241 -17.89 -0.30 -10.54
CA HIS A 241 -17.59 -0.09 -9.12
C HIS A 241 -18.57 0.93 -8.52
N GLN A 242 -19.11 0.59 -7.35
CA GLN A 242 -20.12 1.39 -6.63
C GLN A 242 -19.52 2.12 -5.41
N GLY A 243 -18.20 2.08 -5.27
CA GLY A 243 -17.47 2.71 -4.18
C GLY A 243 -17.18 1.77 -3.01
N CYS A 244 -16.33 2.25 -2.11
CA CYS A 244 -16.10 1.65 -0.81
C CYS A 244 -17.31 1.82 0.12
N LYS A 245 -17.70 0.76 0.83
CA LYS A 245 -18.88 0.75 1.72
C LYS A 245 -18.54 0.22 3.10
N VAL A 246 -19.20 0.76 4.12
CA VAL A 246 -19.13 0.23 5.49
C VAL A 246 -19.90 -1.08 5.57
N ASP A 247 -19.23 -2.14 6.03
CA ASP A 247 -19.86 -3.43 6.37
C ASP A 247 -19.86 -3.64 7.88
N ALA A 248 -20.97 -3.29 8.54
CA ALA A 248 -21.09 -3.30 9.99
C ALA A 248 -21.93 -4.48 10.48
N GLN A 249 -21.67 -4.93 11.72
CA GLN A 249 -22.37 -6.10 12.30
C GLN A 249 -23.90 -5.96 12.39
N HIS A 250 -24.43 -4.73 12.38
CA HIS A 250 -25.88 -4.47 12.39
C HIS A 250 -26.51 -4.36 10.98
N TYR A 251 -25.68 -4.26 9.93
CA TYR A 251 -26.09 -4.13 8.52
C TYR A 251 -25.05 -4.81 7.62
N ARG A 252 -25.02 -6.15 7.63
CA ARG A 252 -24.10 -6.87 6.74
C ARG A 252 -24.50 -6.61 5.29
N LEU A 253 -23.57 -6.06 4.52
CA LEU A 253 -23.79 -5.70 3.14
C LEU A 253 -23.67 -6.96 2.27
N LEU A 254 -24.59 -7.11 1.31
CA LEU A 254 -24.67 -8.30 0.44
C LEU A 254 -24.91 -9.61 1.22
N GLU A 255 -25.61 -9.54 2.36
CA GLU A 255 -25.78 -10.66 3.30
C GLU A 255 -26.55 -11.86 2.72
N PHE A 256 -27.48 -11.62 1.80
CA PHE A 256 -28.45 -12.62 1.37
C PHE A 256 -28.01 -13.50 0.20
N GLY A 257 -26.84 -13.25 -0.41
CA GLY A 257 -26.33 -14.09 -1.49
C GLY A 257 -25.19 -15.03 -1.06
N PRO A 258 -24.70 -15.86 -2.01
CA PRO A 258 -23.55 -16.72 -1.77
C PRO A 258 -22.29 -15.95 -1.40
N ARG A 259 -21.46 -16.56 -0.56
CA ARG A 259 -20.15 -16.03 -0.17
C ARG A 259 -19.07 -17.11 -0.24
N THR A 260 -17.83 -16.69 -0.46
CA THR A 260 -16.65 -17.56 -0.46
C THR A 260 -15.42 -16.77 -0.02
N ALA A 261 -14.34 -17.46 0.33
CA ALA A 261 -13.06 -16.85 0.63
C ALA A 261 -11.94 -17.69 0.01
N ALA A 262 -10.88 -17.03 -0.49
CA ALA A 262 -9.75 -17.71 -1.12
C ALA A 262 -8.44 -16.97 -0.86
N ASP A 263 -7.34 -17.71 -0.72
CA ASP A 263 -6.00 -17.13 -0.54
C ASP A 263 -5.47 -16.47 -1.84
N ASP A 264 -6.09 -16.76 -2.97
CA ASP A 264 -5.81 -16.18 -4.29
C ASP A 264 -6.99 -15.32 -4.78
N MET A 265 -7.75 -14.70 -3.87
CA MET A 265 -8.90 -13.87 -4.24
C MET A 265 -8.48 -12.66 -5.07
N THR A 266 -9.19 -12.41 -6.17
CA THR A 266 -9.13 -11.17 -6.96
C THR A 266 -10.54 -10.66 -7.19
N ALA A 267 -10.69 -9.38 -7.53
CA ALA A 267 -12.00 -8.82 -7.88
C ALA A 267 -12.64 -9.56 -9.08
N SER A 268 -11.83 -9.94 -10.09
CA SER A 268 -12.30 -10.72 -11.25
C SER A 268 -12.71 -12.15 -10.89
N LYS A 269 -12.01 -12.79 -9.93
CA LYS A 269 -12.39 -14.11 -9.42
C LYS A 269 -13.72 -14.05 -8.69
N CYS A 270 -13.92 -13.04 -7.85
CA CYS A 270 -15.19 -12.81 -7.18
C CYS A 270 -16.33 -12.51 -8.15
N ALA A 271 -16.10 -11.65 -9.16
CA ALA A 271 -17.07 -11.37 -10.21
C ALA A 271 -17.50 -12.64 -10.98
N SER A 272 -16.54 -13.54 -11.26
CA SER A 272 -16.81 -14.81 -11.93
C SER A 272 -17.67 -15.74 -11.07
N PHE A 273 -17.39 -15.80 -9.76
CA PHE A 273 -18.22 -16.55 -8.81
C PHE A 273 -19.65 -15.97 -8.70
N CYS A 274 -19.77 -14.64 -8.72
CA CYS A 274 -21.05 -13.93 -8.61
C CYS A 274 -21.71 -13.65 -9.96
N SER A 275 -21.37 -14.37 -11.04
CA SER A 275 -21.87 -14.07 -12.40
C SER A 275 -23.40 -14.18 -12.53
N ALA A 276 -24.05 -14.94 -11.66
CA ALA A 276 -25.51 -15.07 -11.59
C ALA A 276 -26.21 -13.91 -10.85
N PHE A 277 -25.47 -13.08 -10.11
CA PHE A 277 -26.01 -12.04 -9.22
C PHE A 277 -25.71 -10.64 -9.75
N ASP A 278 -26.55 -9.66 -9.40
CA ASP A 278 -26.40 -8.28 -9.87
C ASP A 278 -25.29 -7.50 -9.15
N TYR A 279 -24.87 -7.95 -7.97
CA TYR A 279 -23.79 -7.34 -7.19
C TYR A 279 -22.78 -8.39 -6.76
N PHE A 280 -21.53 -7.93 -6.66
CA PHE A 280 -20.54 -8.60 -5.84
C PHE A 280 -19.78 -7.58 -4.99
N GLY A 281 -19.16 -8.07 -3.92
CA GLY A 281 -18.31 -7.30 -3.05
C GLY A 281 -17.08 -8.10 -2.65
N VAL A 282 -15.96 -7.41 -2.49
CA VAL A 282 -14.72 -7.99 -1.95
C VAL A 282 -14.34 -7.29 -0.65
N GLU A 283 -13.99 -8.09 0.37
CA GLU A 283 -13.63 -7.63 1.72
C GLU A 283 -12.37 -8.33 2.24
N PHE A 284 -11.68 -7.66 3.15
CA PHE A 284 -10.58 -8.22 3.94
C PHE A 284 -9.46 -8.88 3.10
N GLY A 285 -9.27 -8.41 1.86
CA GLY A 285 -8.29 -8.95 0.92
C GLY A 285 -8.64 -10.31 0.31
N ARG A 286 -9.56 -11.08 0.92
CA ARG A 286 -9.76 -12.51 0.60
C ARG A 286 -11.20 -12.97 0.45
N GLU A 287 -12.15 -12.17 0.92
CA GLU A 287 -13.56 -12.55 1.02
C GLU A 287 -14.34 -12.02 -0.18
N CYS A 288 -15.34 -12.78 -0.61
CA CYS A 288 -16.19 -12.48 -1.74
C CYS A 288 -17.65 -12.73 -1.38
N PHE A 289 -18.50 -11.77 -1.72
CA PHE A 289 -19.93 -11.78 -1.41
C PHE A 289 -20.72 -11.46 -2.68
N CYS A 290 -21.80 -12.19 -2.92
CA CYS A 290 -22.73 -11.93 -4.02
C CYS A 290 -24.07 -11.44 -3.48
N SER A 291 -24.83 -10.68 -4.26
CA SER A 291 -26.25 -10.43 -3.96
C SER A 291 -27.00 -9.91 -5.19
N ASP A 292 -28.31 -10.13 -5.27
CA ASP A 292 -29.16 -9.47 -6.28
C ASP A 292 -29.45 -8.00 -5.91
N ALA A 293 -29.38 -7.68 -4.62
CA ALA A 293 -29.55 -6.31 -4.12
C ALA A 293 -28.72 -6.08 -2.85
N PRO A 294 -28.20 -4.88 -2.62
CA PRO A 294 -27.58 -4.55 -1.34
C PRO A 294 -28.62 -4.52 -0.22
N THR A 295 -28.24 -4.99 0.98
CA THR A 295 -29.07 -5.01 2.20
C THR A 295 -29.45 -3.60 2.69
N SER A 296 -28.76 -2.57 2.22
CA SER A 296 -28.94 -1.17 2.59
C SER A 296 -28.65 -0.27 1.41
N ASP A 297 -29.13 0.98 1.46
CA ASP A 297 -28.81 1.98 0.44
C ASP A 297 -27.29 2.25 0.43
N LEU A 298 -26.64 1.99 -0.71
CA LEU A 298 -25.21 2.18 -0.92
C LEU A 298 -24.75 3.64 -0.73
N ALA A 299 -25.66 4.61 -0.82
CA ALA A 299 -25.36 6.00 -0.52
C ALA A 299 -25.26 6.26 0.99
N GLN A 300 -26.06 5.56 1.80
CA GLN A 300 -26.09 5.73 3.26
C GLN A 300 -24.91 5.06 3.96
N VAL A 301 -24.37 3.99 3.37
CA VAL A 301 -23.21 3.25 3.88
C VAL A 301 -21.91 3.58 3.14
N ALA A 302 -21.84 4.73 2.46
CA ALA A 302 -20.64 5.16 1.77
C ALA A 302 -19.47 5.40 2.75
N ALA A 303 -18.29 4.89 2.40
CA ALA A 303 -17.03 5.18 3.07
C ALA A 303 -16.08 5.91 2.10
N PRO A 304 -15.06 6.63 2.61
CA PRO A 304 -13.97 7.11 1.76
C PRO A 304 -13.32 5.95 0.99
N GLU A 305 -12.98 6.15 -0.28
CA GLU A 305 -12.33 5.11 -1.10
C GLU A 305 -11.05 4.57 -0.46
N ALA A 306 -10.31 5.44 0.23
CA ALA A 306 -9.08 5.09 0.93
C ALA A 306 -9.31 4.14 2.12
N ASP A 307 -10.54 4.00 2.64
CA ASP A 307 -10.84 3.04 3.70
C ASP A 307 -10.78 1.59 3.19
N CYS A 308 -11.07 1.36 1.90
CA CYS A 308 -10.93 0.05 1.26
C CYS A 308 -9.49 -0.17 0.80
N SER A 309 -8.59 -0.27 1.78
CA SER A 309 -7.13 -0.18 1.62
C SER A 309 -6.41 -1.53 1.55
N PHE A 310 -7.11 -2.66 1.65
CA PHE A 310 -6.48 -3.98 1.66
C PHE A 310 -6.27 -4.45 0.22
N PRO A 311 -5.04 -4.83 -0.15
CA PRO A 311 -4.80 -5.49 -1.43
C PRO A 311 -5.53 -6.84 -1.51
N CYS A 312 -5.93 -7.23 -2.71
CA CYS A 312 -6.44 -8.55 -2.99
C CYS A 312 -5.32 -9.59 -2.80
N ALA A 313 -5.63 -10.68 -2.11
CA ALA A 313 -4.65 -11.73 -1.79
C ALA A 313 -4.10 -12.43 -3.05
N GLY A 314 -4.87 -12.48 -4.14
CA GLY A 314 -4.48 -13.17 -5.38
C GLY A 314 -3.61 -12.38 -6.34
N ASP A 315 -3.65 -11.05 -6.32
CA ASP A 315 -2.87 -10.22 -7.24
C ASP A 315 -2.00 -9.17 -6.55
N GLY A 316 -2.32 -8.76 -5.33
CA GLY A 316 -1.60 -7.71 -4.62
C GLY A 316 -1.60 -6.35 -5.33
N LEU A 317 -2.50 -6.13 -6.29
CA LEU A 317 -2.53 -4.91 -7.12
C LEU A 317 -3.92 -4.28 -7.15
N ALA A 318 -4.96 -5.07 -6.94
CA ALA A 318 -6.32 -4.60 -6.76
C ALA A 318 -6.64 -4.37 -5.28
N LEU A 319 -7.57 -3.46 -4.98
CA LEU A 319 -8.11 -3.26 -3.63
C LEU A 319 -9.34 -4.16 -3.38
N CYS A 320 -9.24 -5.02 -2.37
CA CYS A 320 -10.27 -5.96 -1.91
C CYS A 320 -10.83 -5.57 -0.54
N GLY A 321 -11.31 -4.32 -0.42
CA GLY A 321 -11.98 -3.84 0.79
C GLY A 321 -11.00 -3.54 1.92
N ALA A 322 -11.43 -3.72 3.17
CA ALA A 322 -10.64 -3.76 4.40
C ALA A 322 -11.52 -4.35 5.50
N LYS A 323 -11.08 -4.31 6.76
CA LYS A 323 -11.91 -4.70 7.91
C LYS A 323 -13.20 -3.88 7.98
N SER A 324 -14.36 -4.52 7.88
CA SER A 324 -15.67 -3.84 7.87
C SER A 324 -15.81 -2.82 6.74
N ARG A 325 -15.16 -3.11 5.60
CA ARG A 325 -15.15 -2.25 4.41
C ARG A 325 -15.20 -3.10 3.15
N VAL A 326 -16.30 -3.00 2.40
CA VAL A 326 -16.50 -3.79 1.18
C VAL A 326 -16.34 -2.89 -0.03
N ASN A 327 -15.50 -3.30 -0.98
CA ASN A 327 -15.50 -2.71 -2.32
C ASN A 327 -16.64 -3.36 -3.13
N VAL A 328 -17.68 -2.59 -3.43
CA VAL A 328 -18.91 -3.10 -4.08
C VAL A 328 -18.89 -2.84 -5.58
N TYR A 329 -19.38 -3.80 -6.35
CA TYR A 329 -19.49 -3.75 -7.80
C TYR A 329 -20.90 -4.14 -8.23
N LYS A 330 -21.46 -3.40 -9.18
CA LYS A 330 -22.79 -3.67 -9.77
C LYS A 330 -22.63 -4.12 -11.22
N LYS A 331 -23.33 -5.18 -11.60
CA LYS A 331 -23.37 -5.66 -12.98
C LYS A 331 -23.95 -4.58 -13.88
N LYS A 332 -23.28 -4.32 -15.01
CA LYS A 332 -23.74 -3.38 -16.02
C LYS A 332 -25.04 -3.91 -16.61
N ALA A 333 -26.02 -3.03 -16.77
CA ALA A 333 -27.20 -3.33 -17.56
C ALA A 333 -26.75 -3.59 -19.00
N VAL A 334 -27.14 -4.74 -19.55
CA VAL A 334 -26.93 -5.02 -20.97
C VAL A 334 -28.20 -4.66 -21.69
N VAL A 335 -28.06 -3.76 -22.67
CA VAL A 335 -29.14 -3.25 -23.50
C VAL A 335 -28.75 -3.44 -24.96
N ASN A 336 -29.74 -3.51 -25.83
CA ASN A 336 -29.48 -3.47 -27.27
C ASN A 336 -28.87 -2.10 -27.65
N PRO A 337 -27.69 -2.05 -28.29
CA PRO A 337 -27.12 -0.79 -28.75
C PRO A 337 -28.06 -0.12 -29.75
N ALA A 338 -28.21 1.21 -29.65
CA ALA A 338 -29.08 1.96 -30.55
C ALA A 338 -28.63 1.87 -32.02
N THR A 339 -27.33 1.65 -32.26
CA THR A 339 -26.76 1.51 -33.59
C THR A 339 -25.68 0.42 -33.62
N VAL A 340 -25.69 -0.41 -34.66
CA VAL A 340 -24.71 -1.46 -34.93
C VAL A 340 -24.04 -1.18 -36.27
N ALA A 341 -22.71 -1.38 -36.34
CA ALA A 341 -21.89 -1.17 -37.54
C ALA A 341 -22.15 0.18 -38.28
N GLY A 342 -22.54 1.22 -37.54
CA GLY A 342 -22.74 2.59 -38.05
C GLY A 342 -23.94 2.82 -38.97
N ARG A 343 -24.73 1.79 -39.29
CA ARG A 343 -25.83 1.88 -40.28
C ARG A 343 -27.02 0.97 -40.00
N TRP A 344 -27.06 0.35 -38.84
CA TRP A 344 -28.18 -0.49 -38.41
C TRP A 344 -28.75 0.09 -37.13
N THR A 345 -29.99 0.55 -37.16
CA THR A 345 -30.66 1.13 -36.01
C THR A 345 -31.51 0.08 -35.31
N TYR A 346 -31.39 -0.03 -34.00
CA TYR A 346 -32.28 -0.91 -33.22
C TYR A 346 -33.72 -0.43 -33.37
N LEU A 347 -34.59 -1.33 -33.84
CA LEU A 347 -35.99 -1.04 -34.06
C LEU A 347 -36.80 -1.38 -32.81
N GLU A 348 -36.84 -2.65 -32.43
CA GLU A 348 -37.60 -3.14 -31.29
C GLU A 348 -37.25 -4.58 -30.91
N CYS A 349 -37.83 -5.03 -29.79
CA CYS A 349 -38.00 -6.45 -29.51
C CYS A 349 -39.30 -6.92 -30.15
N GLY A 350 -39.22 -7.88 -31.07
CA GLY A 350 -40.36 -8.45 -31.77
C GLY A 350 -40.73 -9.84 -31.26
N VAL A 351 -42.00 -10.22 -31.40
CA VAL A 351 -42.47 -11.61 -31.24
C VAL A 351 -42.07 -12.43 -32.47
N ASP A 352 -41.37 -13.55 -32.28
CA ASP A 352 -40.94 -14.44 -33.37
C ASP A 352 -41.27 -15.92 -33.07
N VAL A 353 -42.54 -16.29 -33.25
CA VAL A 353 -43.02 -17.64 -32.93
C VAL A 353 -42.89 -18.63 -34.10
N VAL A 354 -42.71 -19.90 -33.78
CA VAL A 354 -42.72 -20.99 -34.77
C VAL A 354 -44.07 -21.01 -35.51
N GLY A 355 -44.05 -20.76 -36.82
CA GLY A 355 -45.25 -20.72 -37.68
C GLY A 355 -45.65 -19.32 -38.15
N SER A 356 -45.12 -18.26 -37.52
CA SER A 356 -45.30 -16.86 -37.94
C SER A 356 -44.00 -16.09 -37.72
N ARG A 357 -42.98 -16.41 -38.52
CA ARG A 357 -41.64 -15.82 -38.38
C ARG A 357 -41.65 -14.34 -38.74
N ALA A 358 -41.08 -13.53 -37.87
CA ALA A 358 -41.00 -12.08 -38.05
C ALA A 358 -39.99 -11.67 -39.13
N LEU A 359 -38.91 -12.46 -39.26
CA LEU A 359 -37.92 -12.44 -40.33
C LEU A 359 -37.59 -13.88 -40.71
N GLY A 360 -37.38 -14.17 -42.00
CA GLY A 360 -37.14 -15.55 -42.41
C GLY A 360 -36.64 -15.76 -43.83
N GLN A 361 -36.23 -14.70 -44.55
CA GLN A 361 -35.71 -14.87 -45.92
C GLN A 361 -34.33 -15.54 -45.93
N ALA A 362 -33.50 -15.25 -44.93
CA ALA A 362 -32.28 -15.99 -44.65
C ALA A 362 -32.15 -16.22 -43.13
N VAL A 363 -31.64 -17.39 -42.75
CA VAL A 363 -31.45 -17.79 -41.34
C VAL A 363 -30.07 -18.42 -41.18
N PHE A 364 -29.35 -17.96 -40.15
CA PHE A 364 -28.03 -18.44 -39.80
C PHE A 364 -27.97 -18.85 -38.34
N HIS A 365 -27.15 -19.86 -38.05
CA HIS A 365 -26.81 -20.30 -36.71
C HIS A 365 -25.30 -20.23 -36.56
N ASP A 366 -24.81 -19.54 -35.55
CA ASP A 366 -23.38 -19.36 -35.34
C ASP A 366 -23.02 -19.45 -33.85
N ALA A 367 -21.94 -20.15 -33.53
CA ALA A 367 -21.46 -20.28 -32.17
C ALA A 367 -20.77 -18.99 -31.66
N ALA A 368 -20.40 -18.10 -32.59
CA ALA A 368 -19.84 -16.79 -32.31
C ALA A 368 -20.84 -15.66 -32.63
N MET A 369 -22.15 -15.93 -32.67
CA MET A 369 -23.15 -14.91 -33.00
C MET A 369 -23.11 -13.72 -32.05
N ASP A 370 -22.95 -12.54 -32.62
CA ASP A 370 -23.14 -11.23 -32.01
C ASP A 370 -23.88 -10.32 -33.00
N LEU A 371 -24.10 -9.06 -32.61
CA LEU A 371 -24.86 -8.11 -33.44
C LEU A 371 -24.10 -7.75 -34.72
N GLU A 372 -22.79 -7.53 -34.63
CA GLU A 372 -21.94 -7.17 -35.77
C GLU A 372 -21.85 -8.30 -36.81
N LEU A 373 -21.72 -9.54 -36.35
CA LEU A 373 -21.67 -10.73 -37.20
C LEU A 373 -23.02 -10.96 -37.88
N CYS A 374 -24.14 -10.79 -37.17
CA CYS A 374 -25.46 -10.90 -37.80
C CYS A 374 -25.68 -9.78 -38.82
N ALA A 375 -25.33 -8.54 -38.48
CA ALA A 375 -25.39 -7.39 -39.39
C ALA A 375 -24.57 -7.64 -40.67
N GLN A 376 -23.37 -8.23 -40.55
CA GLN A 376 -22.53 -8.61 -41.68
C GLN A 376 -23.17 -9.71 -42.53
N LYS A 377 -23.77 -10.74 -41.92
CA LYS A 377 -24.45 -11.83 -42.66
C LYS A 377 -25.71 -11.34 -43.38
N CYS A 378 -26.37 -10.31 -42.86
CA CYS A 378 -27.59 -9.73 -43.44
C CYS A 378 -27.32 -8.48 -44.30
N GLU A 379 -26.10 -8.31 -44.79
CA GLU A 379 -25.68 -7.13 -45.51
C GLU A 379 -26.50 -6.82 -46.76
N ASP A 380 -27.10 -7.82 -47.41
CA ASP A 380 -27.94 -7.64 -48.60
C ASP A 380 -29.44 -7.45 -48.28
N PHE A 381 -29.80 -7.31 -47.00
CA PHE A 381 -31.19 -7.20 -46.55
C PHE A 381 -31.49 -5.84 -45.90
N ALA A 382 -32.78 -5.48 -45.81
CA ALA A 382 -33.23 -4.26 -45.13
C ALA A 382 -33.27 -4.40 -43.59
N TYR A 383 -33.45 -5.62 -43.09
CA TYR A 383 -33.53 -5.95 -41.67
C TYR A 383 -32.63 -7.12 -41.33
N PHE A 384 -32.05 -7.08 -40.13
CA PHE A 384 -31.58 -8.26 -39.44
C PHE A 384 -32.26 -8.39 -38.08
N GLY A 385 -32.32 -9.60 -37.57
CA GLY A 385 -32.73 -9.84 -36.21
C GLY A 385 -32.00 -11.02 -35.59
N VAL A 386 -31.79 -10.95 -34.29
CA VAL A 386 -31.08 -11.99 -33.53
C VAL A 386 -32.01 -12.61 -32.50
N GLU A 387 -31.97 -13.94 -32.41
CA GLU A 387 -32.85 -14.73 -31.53
C GLU A 387 -32.03 -15.78 -30.76
N PHE A 388 -32.46 -16.07 -29.53
CA PHE A 388 -31.96 -17.18 -28.71
C PHE A 388 -30.42 -17.20 -28.55
N GLY A 389 -29.79 -16.03 -28.57
CA GLY A 389 -28.35 -15.85 -28.36
C GLY A 389 -27.45 -16.22 -29.55
N LYS A 390 -27.92 -17.06 -30.48
CA LYS A 390 -27.07 -17.68 -31.52
C LYS A 390 -27.66 -17.74 -32.93
N LYS A 391 -28.90 -17.28 -33.10
CA LYS A 391 -29.58 -17.29 -34.39
C LYS A 391 -29.62 -15.88 -34.97
N CYS A 392 -29.44 -15.79 -36.27
CA CYS A 392 -29.53 -14.56 -37.03
C CYS A 392 -30.53 -14.75 -38.17
N PHE A 393 -31.42 -13.79 -38.34
CA PHE A 393 -32.48 -13.78 -39.34
C PHE A 393 -32.36 -12.53 -40.17
N CYS A 394 -32.53 -12.66 -41.48
CA CYS A 394 -32.53 -11.53 -42.40
C CYS A 394 -33.85 -11.46 -43.16
N GLY A 395 -34.22 -10.24 -43.56
CA GLY A 395 -35.37 -10.04 -44.44
C GLY A 395 -35.45 -8.62 -44.97
N ASN A 396 -36.14 -8.45 -46.10
CA ASN A 396 -36.48 -7.14 -46.67
C ASN A 396 -37.80 -6.59 -46.13
N THR A 397 -38.56 -7.41 -45.42
CA THR A 397 -39.81 -7.06 -44.75
C THR A 397 -39.79 -7.62 -43.34
N TYR A 398 -40.20 -6.81 -42.36
CA TYR A 398 -40.39 -7.22 -40.98
C TYR A 398 -41.88 -7.22 -40.64
N THR A 399 -42.40 -8.35 -40.18
CA THR A 399 -43.84 -8.55 -39.87
C THR A 399 -44.11 -8.91 -38.42
N GLY A 400 -43.12 -8.75 -37.54
CA GLY A 400 -43.27 -9.01 -36.11
C GLY A 400 -44.14 -7.95 -35.43
N THR A 401 -44.72 -8.31 -34.30
CA THR A 401 -45.38 -7.37 -33.40
C THR A 401 -44.45 -7.04 -32.23
N THR A 402 -44.50 -5.80 -31.74
CA THR A 402 -43.71 -5.33 -30.61
C THR A 402 -43.97 -6.15 -29.34
N ALA A 403 -42.89 -6.54 -28.66
CA ALA A 403 -42.86 -7.11 -27.31
C ALA A 403 -42.16 -6.13 -26.35
N PRO A 404 -42.31 -6.28 -25.02
CA PRO A 404 -41.51 -5.53 -24.06
C PRO A 404 -40.02 -5.69 -24.33
N ALA A 405 -39.24 -4.61 -24.30
CA ALA A 405 -37.80 -4.66 -24.57
C ALA A 405 -37.06 -5.62 -23.62
N SER A 406 -37.55 -5.77 -22.39
CA SER A 406 -37.04 -6.72 -21.38
C SER A 406 -37.18 -8.19 -21.77
N ASP A 407 -38.09 -8.52 -22.69
CA ASP A 407 -38.28 -9.90 -23.15
C ASP A 407 -37.12 -10.36 -24.04
N CYS A 408 -36.43 -9.44 -24.72
CA CYS A 408 -35.23 -9.71 -25.50
C CYS A 408 -33.96 -9.71 -24.62
N SER A 409 -33.94 -10.53 -23.57
CA SER A 409 -32.90 -10.50 -22.51
C SER A 409 -31.79 -11.55 -22.66
N LYS A 410 -31.84 -12.40 -23.68
CA LYS A 410 -30.81 -13.43 -23.90
C LYS A 410 -29.57 -12.76 -24.46
N ARG A 411 -28.44 -12.93 -23.77
CA ARG A 411 -27.13 -12.48 -24.26
C ARG A 411 -26.69 -13.23 -25.51
N CYS A 412 -25.99 -12.53 -26.40
CA CYS A 412 -25.34 -13.13 -27.57
C CYS A 412 -24.23 -14.11 -27.13
N VAL A 413 -24.00 -15.16 -27.91
CA VAL A 413 -22.95 -16.15 -27.62
C VAL A 413 -21.54 -15.65 -27.99
N GLY A 414 -21.43 -14.78 -29.00
CA GLY A 414 -20.18 -14.17 -29.45
C GLY A 414 -19.78 -12.92 -28.68
N ASN A 415 -20.75 -12.18 -28.13
CA ASN A 415 -20.52 -11.00 -27.32
C ASN A 415 -21.63 -10.83 -26.27
N ASP A 416 -21.37 -11.22 -25.04
CA ASP A 416 -22.40 -11.22 -24.01
C ASP A 416 -22.63 -9.85 -23.34
N ASP A 417 -21.93 -8.81 -23.79
CA ASP A 417 -22.29 -7.39 -23.55
C ASP A 417 -23.39 -6.90 -24.49
N GLN A 418 -23.96 -7.79 -25.32
CA GLN A 418 -25.07 -7.52 -26.23
C GLN A 418 -26.25 -8.48 -25.99
N LEU A 419 -27.46 -8.06 -26.33
CA LEU A 419 -28.66 -8.90 -26.33
C LEU A 419 -28.94 -9.44 -27.72
N CYS A 420 -29.28 -10.72 -27.80
CA CYS A 420 -29.60 -11.46 -29.00
C CYS A 420 -30.97 -12.16 -28.85
N GLY A 421 -32.00 -11.36 -28.59
CA GLY A 421 -33.39 -11.82 -28.47
C GLY A 421 -33.64 -12.65 -27.21
N ALA A 422 -34.52 -13.65 -27.30
CA ALA A 422 -34.80 -14.71 -26.32
C ALA A 422 -35.64 -15.81 -27.00
N PRO A 423 -36.10 -16.88 -26.33
CA PRO A 423 -37.09 -17.77 -26.94
C PRO A 423 -38.32 -17.00 -27.44
N ASP A 424 -38.67 -17.18 -28.71
CA ASP A 424 -39.80 -16.51 -29.38
C ASP A 424 -39.75 -14.97 -29.33
N ARG A 425 -38.54 -14.42 -29.19
CA ARG A 425 -38.26 -12.98 -29.11
C ARG A 425 -37.05 -12.64 -29.96
N ILE A 426 -37.24 -11.73 -30.90
CA ILE A 426 -36.19 -11.31 -31.83
C ILE A 426 -35.82 -9.85 -31.58
N SER A 427 -34.54 -9.55 -31.38
CA SER A 427 -34.07 -8.16 -31.37
C SER A 427 -33.84 -7.72 -32.81
N VAL A 428 -34.60 -6.73 -33.29
CA VAL A 428 -34.66 -6.36 -34.71
C VAL A 428 -33.92 -5.05 -34.94
N TYR A 429 -33.16 -5.01 -36.02
CA TYR A 429 -32.42 -3.85 -36.48
C TYR A 429 -32.76 -3.56 -37.94
N GLN A 430 -32.89 -2.28 -38.27
CA GLN A 430 -33.19 -1.79 -39.62
C GLN A 430 -31.98 -1.07 -40.20
N LYS A 431 -31.69 -1.28 -41.48
CA LYS A 431 -30.63 -0.56 -42.19
C LYS A 431 -30.99 0.91 -42.41
N THR A 432 -30.04 1.82 -42.21
CA THR A 432 -30.18 3.27 -42.35
C THR A 432 -29.14 3.84 -43.35
N PRO A 433 -29.58 4.58 -44.40
CA PRO A 433 -30.96 4.76 -44.84
C PRO A 433 -31.58 3.44 -45.34
N PRO A 434 -32.91 3.30 -45.35
CA PRO A 434 -33.56 2.09 -45.85
C PRO A 434 -33.13 1.81 -47.29
N ALA A 435 -32.82 0.54 -47.59
CA ALA A 435 -32.41 0.09 -48.91
C ALA A 435 -33.52 0.22 -49.97
#